data_AF-A0A3P8JDN5-F1
#
_entry.id   AF-A0A3P8JDN5-F1
#
_cell.length_a   1.000
_cell.length_b   1.000
_cell.length_c   1.000
_cell.angle_alpha   90.00
_cell.angle_beta   90.00
_cell.angle_gamma   90.00
#
_symmetry.space_group_name_H-M   'P 1'
#
loop_
_entity.id
_entity.type
_entity.pdbx_description
1 polymer ?
#
loop_
_entity_poly.entity_id
_entity_poly.type
_entity_poly.pdbx_seq_one_letter_code
_entity_poly.pdbx_strand_id
1 'polypeptide(L)'
;MKRRTRINYTPEQKAIIWDIAAKLSRAPSTISREIRRLGGAKQYRAAKADTAAWENALRPKSCKLIESPTLCKIIAEKMHQDWSPEQIAGWLKRCYPDNQEMHVSHETMYKTLFIQTRGALKKELQQCLRSGRAVRRSRTSSLKGKGLGSIPDAIPVSERPPEAADRAILDLL
;
A
#
# COMPACT_ATOMS: atom_id res chain seq x y z
N MET A 1 -0.69 -30.05 -3.68
CA MET A 1 -1.90 -29.45 -3.09
C MET A 1 -3.02 -30.50 -3.13
N LYS A 2 -3.44 -31.07 -1.99
CA LYS A 2 -4.43 -32.17 -1.97
C LYS A 2 -5.85 -31.61 -2.19
N ARG A 3 -6.60 -32.20 -3.13
CA ARG A 3 -7.97 -31.79 -3.50
C ARG A 3 -8.94 -32.06 -2.35
N ARG A 4 -9.80 -31.09 -2.00
CA ARG A 4 -10.82 -31.17 -0.94
C ARG A 4 -12.06 -31.94 -1.43
N THR A 5 -12.32 -33.11 -0.89
CA THR A 5 -13.46 -33.99 -1.24
C THR A 5 -14.76 -33.63 -0.49
N ARG A 6 -15.92 -34.00 -1.04
CA ARG A 6 -17.28 -33.74 -0.52
C ARG A 6 -17.51 -34.40 0.86
N ILE A 7 -18.32 -33.75 1.71
CA ILE A 7 -18.72 -34.21 3.06
C ILE A 7 -20.26 -34.20 3.15
N ASN A 8 -20.89 -35.30 3.60
CA ASN A 8 -22.33 -35.43 3.93
C ASN A 8 -22.50 -35.72 5.45
N TYR A 9 -23.63 -35.35 6.10
CA TYR A 9 -23.70 -35.16 7.58
C TYR A 9 -25.07 -35.57 8.24
N THR A 10 -25.13 -36.64 9.09
CA THR A 10 -26.10 -36.90 10.26
C THR A 10 -25.42 -37.47 11.57
N PRO A 11 -26.00 -37.39 12.82
CA PRO A 11 -25.37 -37.35 14.18
C PRO A 11 -24.22 -38.29 14.61
N GLU A 12 -23.83 -39.25 13.79
CA GLU A 12 -22.60 -40.06 13.88
C GLU A 12 -21.30 -39.21 13.75
N GLN A 13 -21.44 -37.89 13.68
CA GLN A 13 -20.50 -36.93 13.09
C GLN A 13 -19.28 -36.53 13.89
N LYS A 14 -19.29 -36.69 15.22
CA LYS A 14 -18.06 -36.43 15.98
C LYS A 14 -16.98 -37.38 15.46
N ALA A 15 -17.26 -38.67 15.37
CA ALA A 15 -16.33 -39.67 14.83
C ALA A 15 -15.84 -39.33 13.42
N ILE A 16 -16.74 -38.82 12.55
CA ILE A 16 -16.43 -38.45 11.17
C ILE A 16 -15.48 -37.24 11.10
N ILE A 17 -15.63 -36.24 11.98
CA ILE A 17 -14.70 -35.09 12.04
C ILE A 17 -13.31 -35.54 12.47
N TRP A 18 -13.19 -36.43 13.46
CA TRP A 18 -11.92 -36.98 13.90
C TRP A 18 -11.25 -37.83 12.81
N ASP A 19 -12.03 -38.63 12.09
CA ASP A 19 -11.53 -39.48 11.00
C ASP A 19 -11.10 -38.65 9.76
N ILE A 20 -11.87 -37.63 9.40
CA ILE A 20 -11.49 -36.65 8.36
C ILE A 20 -10.22 -35.89 8.77
N ALA A 21 -10.15 -35.45 10.02
CA ALA A 21 -9.00 -34.75 10.56
C ALA A 21 -7.73 -35.62 10.51
N ALA A 22 -7.84 -36.91 10.86
CA ALA A 22 -6.76 -37.88 10.74
C ALA A 22 -6.32 -38.07 9.27
N LYS A 23 -7.26 -38.32 8.35
CA LYS A 23 -7.00 -38.48 6.91
C LYS A 23 -6.33 -37.25 6.27
N LEU A 24 -6.69 -36.06 6.74
CA LEU A 24 -6.14 -34.79 6.25
C LEU A 24 -4.92 -34.31 7.03
N SER A 25 -4.51 -35.03 8.09
CA SER A 25 -3.44 -34.64 9.02
C SER A 25 -3.64 -33.23 9.59
N ARG A 26 -4.85 -32.96 10.07
CA ARG A 26 -5.24 -31.67 10.69
C ARG A 26 -5.90 -31.90 12.05
N ALA A 27 -5.93 -30.86 12.88
CA ALA A 27 -6.64 -30.93 14.15
C ALA A 27 -8.17 -30.99 13.93
N PRO A 28 -8.92 -31.82 14.68
CA PRO A 28 -10.38 -31.87 14.60
C PRO A 28 -11.05 -30.49 14.83
N SER A 29 -10.44 -29.65 15.68
CA SER A 29 -10.92 -28.29 15.95
C SER A 29 -10.80 -27.36 14.74
N THR A 30 -9.89 -27.63 13.81
CA THR A 30 -9.75 -26.88 12.54
C THR A 30 -10.91 -27.19 11.62
N ILE A 31 -11.22 -28.47 11.44
CA ILE A 31 -12.34 -28.94 10.60
C ILE A 31 -13.68 -28.44 11.18
N SER A 32 -13.86 -28.55 12.50
CA SER A 32 -15.07 -28.06 13.18
C SER A 32 -15.24 -26.54 13.02
N ARG A 33 -14.17 -25.75 13.19
CA ARG A 33 -14.21 -24.29 13.00
C ARG A 33 -14.49 -23.90 11.55
N GLU A 34 -13.91 -24.61 10.58
CA GLU A 34 -14.14 -24.37 9.15
C GLU A 34 -15.60 -24.63 8.77
N ILE A 35 -16.15 -25.77 9.19
CA ILE A 35 -17.56 -26.13 8.96
C ILE A 35 -18.49 -25.10 9.62
N ARG A 36 -18.24 -24.73 10.88
CA ARG A 36 -19.05 -23.73 11.59
C ARG A 36 -19.03 -22.37 10.90
N ARG A 37 -17.86 -21.91 10.48
CA ARG A 37 -17.67 -20.62 9.79
C ARG A 37 -18.43 -20.54 8.47
N LEU A 38 -18.64 -21.66 7.79
CA LEU A 38 -19.27 -21.71 6.47
C LEU A 38 -20.73 -22.18 6.50
N GLY A 39 -21.47 -21.80 7.56
CA GLY A 39 -22.91 -22.06 7.68
C GLY A 39 -23.26 -23.39 8.34
N GLY A 40 -22.27 -24.06 8.94
CA GLY A 40 -22.46 -25.36 9.56
C GLY A 40 -22.60 -26.48 8.54
N ALA A 41 -22.76 -27.70 9.03
CA ALA A 41 -22.52 -28.86 8.21
C ALA A 41 -23.60 -29.18 7.16
N LYS A 42 -24.85 -28.72 7.36
CA LYS A 42 -25.91 -28.83 6.34
C LYS A 42 -25.61 -27.93 5.12
N GLN A 43 -25.01 -26.77 5.37
CA GLN A 43 -24.71 -25.75 4.36
C GLN A 43 -23.28 -25.80 3.84
N TYR A 44 -22.37 -26.53 4.51
CA TYR A 44 -20.98 -26.65 4.10
C TYR A 44 -20.86 -27.21 2.68
N ARG A 45 -20.06 -26.54 1.85
CA ARG A 45 -19.72 -26.96 0.49
C ARG A 45 -18.23 -26.77 0.28
N ALA A 46 -17.50 -27.87 0.08
CA ALA A 46 -16.03 -27.87 0.00
C ALA A 46 -15.47 -26.96 -1.11
N ALA A 47 -16.10 -26.97 -2.30
CA ALA A 47 -15.68 -26.10 -3.41
C ALA A 47 -15.80 -24.61 -3.05
N LYS A 48 -16.94 -24.20 -2.47
CA LYS A 48 -17.16 -22.82 -2.01
C LYS A 48 -16.16 -22.41 -0.91
N ALA A 49 -15.86 -23.33 0.01
CA ALA A 49 -14.85 -23.13 1.05
C ALA A 49 -13.46 -22.89 0.45
N ASP A 50 -13.10 -23.66 -0.58
CA ASP A 50 -11.81 -23.57 -1.25
C ASP A 50 -11.66 -22.26 -2.05
N THR A 51 -12.67 -21.91 -2.85
CA THR A 51 -12.71 -20.64 -3.58
C THR A 51 -12.60 -19.45 -2.63
N ALA A 52 -13.39 -19.42 -1.56
CA ALA A 52 -13.32 -18.34 -0.57
C ALA A 52 -11.96 -18.29 0.14
N ALA A 53 -11.32 -19.42 0.39
CA ALA A 53 -9.98 -19.44 0.98
C ALA A 53 -8.93 -18.87 0.00
N TRP A 54 -9.03 -19.21 -1.28
CA TRP A 54 -8.19 -18.66 -2.35
C TRP A 54 -8.36 -17.15 -2.49
N GLU A 55 -9.60 -16.67 -2.56
CA GLU A 55 -9.91 -15.23 -2.64
C GLU A 55 -9.38 -14.45 -1.42
N ASN A 56 -9.57 -15.00 -0.22
CA ASN A 56 -9.06 -14.36 1.01
C ASN A 56 -7.52 -14.41 1.11
N ALA A 57 -6.88 -15.44 0.54
CA ALA A 57 -5.42 -15.54 0.51
C ALA A 57 -4.78 -14.41 -0.31
N LEU A 58 -5.51 -13.83 -1.27
CA LEU A 58 -5.07 -12.64 -2.02
C LEU A 58 -4.93 -11.42 -1.12
N ARG A 59 -5.59 -11.40 0.06
CA ARG A 59 -5.59 -10.29 1.03
C ARG A 59 -5.72 -8.91 0.36
N PRO A 60 -6.77 -8.68 -0.44
CA PRO A 60 -6.93 -7.41 -1.12
C PRO A 60 -7.05 -6.30 -0.07
N LYS A 61 -6.12 -5.33 -0.12
CA LYS A 61 -6.20 -4.11 0.69
C LYS A 61 -6.78 -3.03 -0.20
N SER A 62 -8.06 -2.72 -0.03
CA SER A 62 -8.67 -1.58 -0.70
C SER A 62 -7.90 -0.31 -0.35
N CYS A 63 -7.61 0.49 -1.37
CA CYS A 63 -6.95 1.76 -1.18
C CYS A 63 -8.04 2.80 -0.89
N LYS A 64 -7.88 3.60 0.17
CA LYS A 64 -8.82 4.67 0.57
C LYS A 64 -9.29 5.55 -0.60
N LEU A 65 -8.40 5.82 -1.56
CA LEU A 65 -8.72 6.61 -2.74
C LEU A 65 -9.75 5.93 -3.68
N ILE A 66 -9.77 4.60 -3.74
CA ILE A 66 -10.78 3.84 -4.50
C ILE A 66 -12.16 3.99 -3.84
N GLU A 67 -12.18 3.99 -2.51
CA GLU A 67 -13.42 4.08 -1.71
C GLU A 67 -14.01 5.50 -1.69
N SER A 68 -13.21 6.53 -2.01
CA SER A 68 -13.63 7.93 -1.99
C SER A 68 -13.41 8.63 -3.34
N PRO A 69 -14.40 8.56 -4.26
CA PRO A 69 -14.34 9.25 -5.56
C PRO A 69 -14.26 10.78 -5.42
N THR A 70 -14.90 11.35 -4.39
CA THR A 70 -14.88 12.79 -4.09
C THR A 70 -13.48 13.28 -3.77
N LEU A 71 -12.74 12.55 -2.93
CA LEU A 71 -11.35 12.85 -2.60
C LEU A 71 -10.44 12.75 -3.84
N CYS A 72 -10.66 11.75 -4.70
CA CYS A 72 -9.92 11.62 -5.96
C CYS A 72 -10.14 12.79 -6.90
N LYS A 73 -11.37 13.28 -7.02
CA LYS A 73 -11.69 14.46 -7.85
C LYS A 73 -10.93 15.70 -7.37
N ILE A 74 -10.95 15.98 -6.07
CA ILE A 74 -10.22 17.11 -5.47
C ILE A 74 -8.71 17.00 -5.70
N ILE A 75 -8.15 15.80 -5.50
CA ILE A 75 -6.73 15.57 -5.75
C ILE A 75 -6.38 15.82 -7.22
N ALA A 76 -7.19 15.33 -8.16
CA ALA A 76 -6.98 15.55 -9.58
C ALA A 76 -7.05 17.04 -9.96
N GLU A 77 -8.05 17.76 -9.46
CA GLU A 77 -8.19 19.21 -9.67
C GLU A 77 -6.97 19.99 -9.16
N LYS A 78 -6.46 19.64 -7.98
CA LYS A 78 -5.25 20.27 -7.41
C LYS A 78 -3.99 19.90 -8.19
N MET A 79 -3.87 18.67 -8.67
CA MET A 79 -2.75 18.27 -9.52
C MET A 79 -2.74 19.02 -10.85
N HIS A 80 -3.89 19.26 -11.47
CA HIS A 80 -3.99 20.10 -12.67
C HIS A 80 -3.60 21.57 -12.43
N GLN A 81 -3.56 22.01 -11.17
CA GLN A 81 -3.05 23.32 -10.75
C GLN A 81 -1.55 23.28 -10.39
N ASP A 82 -0.84 22.21 -10.78
CA ASP A 82 0.58 21.96 -10.51
C ASP A 82 0.95 21.81 -9.03
N TRP A 83 -0.01 21.41 -8.19
CA TRP A 83 0.26 21.11 -6.78
C TRP A 83 0.94 19.74 -6.65
N SER A 84 2.03 19.70 -5.88
CA SER A 84 2.68 18.44 -5.51
C SER A 84 1.82 17.63 -4.52
N PRO A 85 1.96 16.29 -4.49
CA PRO A 85 1.28 15.45 -3.50
C PRO A 85 1.50 15.88 -2.03
N GLU A 86 2.68 16.38 -1.69
CA GLU A 86 2.95 16.91 -0.34
C GLU A 86 2.12 18.16 -0.03
N GLN A 87 2.04 19.10 -0.98
CA GLN A 87 1.21 20.30 -0.83
C GLN A 87 -0.27 19.96 -0.71
N ILE A 88 -0.77 19.02 -1.52
CA ILE A 88 -2.16 18.56 -1.46
C ILE A 88 -2.47 17.94 -0.10
N ALA A 89 -1.60 17.06 0.41
CA ALA A 89 -1.80 16.43 1.72
C ALA A 89 -1.85 17.46 2.85
N GLY A 90 -0.95 18.46 2.83
CA GLY A 90 -0.95 19.55 3.80
C GLY A 90 -2.19 20.45 3.68
N TRP A 91 -2.62 20.74 2.46
CA TRP A 91 -3.84 21.52 2.20
C TRP A 91 -5.10 20.81 2.70
N LEU A 92 -5.24 19.51 2.42
CA LEU A 92 -6.37 18.71 2.89
C LEU A 92 -6.51 18.72 4.42
N LYS A 93 -5.39 18.62 5.15
CA LYS A 93 -5.39 18.70 6.62
C LYS A 93 -5.87 20.06 7.14
N ARG A 94 -5.55 21.15 6.44
CA ARG A 94 -5.94 22.51 6.83
C ARG A 94 -7.39 22.83 6.48
N CYS A 95 -7.88 22.37 5.33
CA CYS A 95 -9.24 22.64 4.88
C CYS A 95 -10.29 21.72 5.54
N TYR A 96 -9.89 20.54 6.00
CA TYR A 96 -10.79 19.56 6.59
C TYR A 96 -10.31 19.09 7.96
N PRO A 97 -10.06 19.97 8.95
CA PRO A 97 -9.44 19.58 10.22
C PRO A 97 -10.21 18.46 10.95
N ASP A 98 -11.54 18.53 10.94
CA ASP A 98 -12.40 17.59 11.68
C ASP A 98 -12.82 16.36 10.85
N ASN A 99 -12.55 16.34 9.54
CA ASN A 99 -12.94 15.24 8.66
C ASN A 99 -11.73 14.40 8.24
N GLN A 100 -11.45 13.35 9.02
CA GLN A 100 -10.36 12.41 8.76
C GLN A 100 -10.54 11.62 7.45
N GLU A 101 -11.76 11.46 6.94
CA GLU A 101 -12.00 10.79 5.66
C GLU A 101 -11.38 11.57 4.49
N MET A 102 -11.30 12.89 4.62
CA MET A 102 -10.67 13.77 3.62
C MET A 102 -9.13 13.78 3.71
N HIS A 103 -8.53 13.16 4.73
CA HIS A 103 -7.08 13.16 4.89
C HIS A 103 -6.43 12.00 4.16
N VAL A 104 -5.36 12.29 3.41
CA VAL A 104 -4.53 11.27 2.77
C VAL A 104 -3.05 11.67 2.83
N SER A 105 -2.17 10.68 3.05
CA SER A 105 -0.73 10.90 3.01
C SER A 105 -0.25 11.08 1.56
N HIS A 106 0.74 11.96 1.36
CA HIS A 106 1.42 12.11 0.08
C HIS A 106 2.03 10.79 -0.42
N GLU A 107 2.45 9.91 0.49
CA GLU A 107 2.91 8.55 0.15
C GLU A 107 1.82 7.71 -0.50
N THR A 108 0.56 7.85 -0.07
CA THR A 108 -0.58 7.15 -0.66
C THR A 108 -0.88 7.68 -2.05
N MET A 109 -0.82 9.01 -2.24
CA MET A 109 -0.98 9.62 -3.56
C MET A 109 0.13 9.16 -4.51
N TYR A 110 1.40 9.20 -4.09
CA TYR A 110 2.52 8.68 -4.88
C TYR A 110 2.35 7.19 -5.22
N LYS A 111 2.03 6.34 -4.24
CA LYS A 111 1.79 4.91 -4.51
C LYS A 111 0.68 4.71 -5.53
N THR A 112 -0.39 5.50 -5.44
CA THR A 112 -1.54 5.38 -6.35
C THR A 112 -1.21 5.86 -7.75
N LEU A 113 -0.44 6.94 -7.89
CA LEU A 113 0.04 7.41 -9.18
C LEU A 113 0.95 6.37 -9.85
N PHE A 114 1.93 5.82 -9.14
CA PHE A 114 2.95 4.95 -9.74
C PHE A 114 2.57 3.47 -9.84
N ILE A 115 1.59 2.99 -9.05
CA ILE A 115 1.14 1.60 -9.07
C ILE A 115 -0.19 1.52 -9.83
N GLN A 116 -0.10 1.19 -11.12
CA GLN A 116 -1.26 1.17 -12.03
C GLN A 116 -2.38 0.24 -11.57
N THR A 117 -2.04 -0.88 -10.91
CA THR A 117 -3.04 -1.85 -10.39
C THR A 117 -3.94 -1.26 -9.29
N ARG A 118 -3.64 -0.07 -8.75
CA ARG A 118 -4.50 0.60 -7.78
C ARG A 118 -5.70 1.31 -8.40
N GLY A 119 -5.63 1.72 -9.67
CA GLY A 119 -6.79 2.23 -10.43
C GLY A 119 -7.52 3.47 -9.88
N ALA A 120 -7.05 4.12 -8.81
CA ALA A 120 -7.81 5.20 -8.16
C ALA A 120 -7.52 6.60 -8.73
N LEU A 121 -6.36 6.80 -9.34
CA LEU A 121 -5.97 8.05 -10.01
C LEU A 121 -5.58 7.76 -11.45
N LYS A 122 -5.93 8.66 -12.36
CA LYS A 122 -5.58 8.51 -13.78
C LYS A 122 -4.08 8.68 -13.99
N LYS A 123 -3.52 7.92 -14.94
CA LYS A 123 -2.08 7.92 -15.27
C LYS A 123 -1.60 9.29 -15.79
N GLU A 124 -2.47 10.06 -16.44
CA GLU A 124 -2.16 11.41 -16.95
C GLU A 124 -1.72 12.37 -15.84
N LEU A 125 -2.20 12.20 -14.61
CA LEU A 125 -1.81 13.03 -13.46
C LEU A 125 -0.33 12.90 -13.08
N GLN A 126 0.38 11.87 -13.57
CA GLN A 126 1.84 11.81 -13.43
C GLN A 126 2.56 12.93 -14.18
N GLN A 127 1.97 13.46 -15.26
CA GLN A 127 2.55 14.54 -16.07
C GLN A 127 2.54 15.88 -15.32
N CYS A 128 1.60 16.06 -14.40
CA CYS A 128 1.54 17.22 -13.51
C CYS A 128 2.64 17.20 -12.43
N LEU A 129 3.37 16.09 -12.27
CA LEU A 129 4.49 16.03 -11.35
C LEU A 129 5.70 16.75 -11.95
N ARG A 130 6.31 17.64 -11.16
CA ARG A 130 7.59 18.29 -11.48
C ARG A 130 8.70 17.30 -11.86
N SER A 131 8.65 16.08 -11.33
CA SER A 131 9.54 15.02 -11.75
C SER A 131 8.97 14.28 -12.96
N GLY A 132 9.57 14.45 -14.14
CA GLY A 132 9.21 13.69 -15.36
C GLY A 132 9.61 12.21 -15.33
N ARG A 133 9.73 11.59 -14.14
CA ARG A 133 10.13 10.18 -14.00
C ARG A 133 8.93 9.28 -14.19
N ALA A 134 9.06 8.29 -15.07
CA ALA A 134 8.05 7.24 -15.26
C ALA A 134 7.93 6.30 -14.05
N VAL A 135 8.99 6.17 -13.25
CA VAL A 135 9.04 5.28 -12.08
C VAL A 135 9.50 6.04 -10.84
N ARG A 136 8.82 5.78 -9.73
CA ARG A 136 9.22 6.27 -8.41
C ARG A 136 10.50 5.57 -7.95
N ARG A 137 11.49 6.36 -7.53
CA ARG A 137 12.64 5.82 -6.81
C ARG A 137 12.27 5.54 -5.35
N SER A 138 12.73 4.41 -4.83
CA SER A 138 12.66 4.13 -3.39
C SER A 138 13.34 5.26 -2.60
N ARG A 139 12.83 5.58 -1.41
CA ARG A 139 13.49 6.49 -0.47
C ARG A 139 14.90 6.03 -0.08
N THR A 140 15.14 4.71 -0.09
CA THR A 140 16.46 4.10 0.20
C THR A 140 17.35 3.99 -1.04
N SER A 141 16.87 4.38 -2.22
CA SER A 141 17.66 4.37 -3.45
C SER A 141 18.63 5.56 -3.42
N SER A 142 19.84 5.30 -2.94
CA SER A 142 20.94 6.26 -2.99
C SER A 142 21.76 6.09 -4.26
N LEU A 143 22.19 7.22 -4.82
CA LEU A 143 23.22 7.25 -5.88
C LEU A 143 24.63 7.29 -5.29
N LYS A 144 24.75 7.43 -3.95
CA LYS A 144 26.03 7.43 -3.22
C LYS A 144 26.77 6.12 -3.48
N GLY A 145 28.02 6.21 -3.93
CA GLY A 145 28.85 5.06 -4.31
C GLY A 145 28.70 4.58 -5.76
N LYS A 146 27.76 5.14 -6.55
CA LYS A 146 27.62 4.80 -7.98
C LYS A 146 28.34 5.77 -8.93
N GLY A 147 29.15 6.70 -8.41
CA GLY A 147 29.81 7.74 -9.20
C GLY A 147 28.87 8.78 -9.83
N LEU A 148 27.56 8.69 -9.59
CA LEU A 148 26.53 9.58 -10.13
C LEU A 148 26.20 10.65 -9.07
N GLY A 149 26.54 11.90 -9.35
CA GLY A 149 26.34 13.04 -8.45
C GLY A 149 27.59 13.84 -8.08
N SER A 150 28.73 13.57 -8.72
CA SER A 150 29.87 14.51 -8.67
C SER A 150 29.47 15.82 -9.34
N ILE A 151 29.75 16.93 -8.66
CA ILE A 151 29.64 18.26 -9.25
C ILE A 151 30.78 18.36 -10.27
N PRO A 152 30.50 18.64 -11.56
CA PRO A 152 31.55 18.95 -12.53
C PRO A 152 32.41 20.08 -11.99
N ASP A 153 33.73 19.93 -12.05
CA ASP A 153 34.70 20.94 -11.55
C ASP A 153 34.54 21.29 -10.06
N ALA A 154 34.21 20.29 -9.24
CA ALA A 154 34.14 20.45 -7.79
C ALA A 154 35.52 20.83 -7.21
N ILE A 155 35.64 22.04 -6.69
CA ILE A 155 36.81 22.48 -5.93
C ILE A 155 36.77 21.82 -4.54
N PRO A 156 37.81 21.08 -4.11
CA PRO A 156 37.85 20.49 -2.79
C PRO A 156 37.92 21.56 -1.70
N VAL A 157 37.40 21.26 -0.50
CA VAL A 157 37.40 22.21 0.63
C VAL A 157 38.81 22.69 1.00
N SER A 158 39.83 21.89 0.72
CA SER A 158 41.25 22.26 0.89
C SER A 158 41.71 23.37 -0.05
N GLU A 159 41.09 23.53 -1.21
CA GLU A 159 41.42 24.55 -2.23
C GLU A 159 40.48 25.76 -2.16
N ARG A 160 39.66 25.87 -1.11
CA ARG A 160 38.78 27.02 -0.95
C ARG A 160 39.62 28.31 -0.76
N PRO A 161 39.17 29.46 -1.30
CA PRO A 161 39.85 30.73 -1.09
C PRO A 161 39.94 31.10 0.40
N PRO A 162 41.02 31.78 0.84
CA PRO A 162 41.18 32.19 2.24
C PRO A 162 40.06 33.15 2.69
N GLU A 163 39.49 33.98 1.79
CA GLU A 163 38.40 34.90 2.14
C GLU A 163 37.13 34.17 2.63
N ALA A 164 36.98 32.87 2.33
CA ALA A 164 35.87 32.06 2.83
C ALA A 164 36.00 31.71 4.33
N ALA A 165 37.17 31.89 4.94
CA ALA A 165 37.38 31.77 6.38
C ALA A 165 36.97 33.05 7.14
N ASP A 166 36.99 34.19 6.46
CA ASP A 166 36.83 35.53 7.07
C ASP A 166 35.39 36.02 7.16
N ARG A 167 34.39 35.16 6.89
CA ARG A 167 33.00 35.49 7.21
C ARG A 167 32.78 35.41 8.73
N ALA A 168 33.29 36.41 9.44
CA ALA A 168 32.83 36.74 10.77
C ALA A 168 31.33 37.02 10.69
N ILE A 169 30.52 36.15 11.30
CA ILE A 169 29.14 36.50 11.62
C ILE A 169 29.28 37.61 12.66
N LEU A 170 28.96 38.85 12.26
CA LEU A 170 28.73 39.91 13.22
C LEU A 170 27.51 39.48 14.03
N ASP A 171 27.74 38.86 15.19
CA ASP A 171 26.75 38.70 16.25
C ASP A 171 26.40 40.10 16.75
N LEU A 172 25.49 40.77 16.02
CA LEU A 172 24.86 42.00 16.46
C LEU A 172 23.75 41.63 17.44
N LEU A 173 23.96 42.03 18.70
CA LEU A 173 22.99 42.06 19.80
C LEU A 173 21.72 42.84 19.44
#